data_AF-A0A9P6AHQ2-F1
#
_entry.id   AF-A0A9P6AHQ2-F1
#
_cell.length_a   1.000
_cell.length_b   1.000
_cell.length_c   1.000
_cell.angle_alpha   90.00
_cell.angle_beta   90.00
_cell.angle_gamma   90.00
#
_symmetry.space_group_name_H-M   'P 1'
#
loop_
_entity.id
_entity.type
_entity.pdbx_description
1 polymer ?
#
loop_
_entity_poly.entity_id
_entity_poly.type
_entity_poly.pdbx_seq_one_letter_code
_entity_poly.pdbx_strand_id
1 'polypeptide(L)'
;LQMTLPAGAMIISIILSSDETHLMNFSGDKSMHVVYLSIGNIPSHTWRKVNAGAWIVLARLPTLKFPKTIFGTKSEAEHMPGILK
;
A
#
# COMPACT_ATOMS: atom_id res chain seq x y z
N LEU A 1 11.41 -15.18 20.49
CA LEU A 1 11.37 -15.45 19.03
C LEU A 1 12.77 -15.50 18.44
N GLN A 2 13.55 -14.43 18.39
CA GLN A 2 14.92 -14.52 17.83
C GLN A 2 15.82 -15.54 18.55
N MET A 3 15.69 -15.64 19.88
CA MET A 3 16.46 -16.60 20.70
C MET A 3 16.07 -18.08 20.50
N THR A 4 15.00 -18.38 19.75
CA THR A 4 14.56 -19.76 19.50
C THR A 4 15.00 -20.27 18.12
N LEU A 5 15.69 -19.46 17.33
CA LEU A 5 16.16 -19.86 16.01
C LEU A 5 17.57 -20.50 16.08
N PRO A 6 17.92 -21.36 15.11
CA PRO A 6 19.27 -21.90 14.97
C PRO A 6 20.34 -20.81 14.87
N ALA A 7 21.57 -21.15 15.26
CA ALA A 7 22.72 -20.26 15.09
C ALA A 7 22.88 -19.85 13.61
N GLY A 8 22.99 -18.55 13.37
CA GLY A 8 23.09 -17.98 12.02
C GLY A 8 21.75 -17.60 11.37
N ALA A 9 20.60 -17.93 11.97
CA ALA A 9 19.31 -17.51 11.45
C ALA A 9 18.83 -16.17 12.05
N MET A 10 18.24 -15.33 11.22
CA MET A 10 17.78 -13.99 11.59
C MET A 10 16.31 -13.81 11.23
N ILE A 11 15.51 -13.36 12.20
CA ILE A 11 14.16 -12.87 11.92
C ILE A 11 14.29 -11.50 11.26
N ILE A 12 13.69 -11.39 10.08
CA ILE A 12 13.65 -10.15 9.30
C ILE A 12 12.20 -9.70 9.19
N SER A 13 11.95 -8.43 9.45
CA SER A 13 10.65 -7.82 9.17
C SER A 13 10.55 -7.41 7.71
N ILE A 14 9.33 -7.50 7.18
CA ILE A 14 8.95 -7.09 5.83
C ILE A 14 8.13 -5.81 5.99
N ILE A 15 8.54 -4.76 5.29
CA ILE A 15 7.85 -3.46 5.30
C ILE A 15 7.20 -3.26 3.94
N LEU A 16 5.90 -3.02 3.94
CA LEU A 16 5.13 -2.69 2.75
C LEU A 16 4.75 -1.21 2.79
N SER A 17 4.96 -0.53 1.66
CA SER A 17 4.52 0.85 1.46
C SER A 17 3.68 0.92 0.20
N SER A 18 2.65 1.76 0.20
CA SER A 18 1.81 2.00 -0.96
C SER A 18 1.80 3.49 -1.24
N ASP A 19 2.00 3.87 -2.49
CA ASP A 19 1.93 5.26 -2.95
C ASP A 19 1.03 5.36 -4.18
N GLU A 20 0.28 6.45 -4.30
CA GLU A 20 -0.53 6.72 -5.49
C GLU A 20 0.35 7.33 -6.58
N THR A 21 0.53 6.59 -7.67
CA THR A 21 1.26 7.09 -8.84
C THR A 21 0.26 7.53 -9.90
N HIS A 22 0.36 8.80 -10.31
CA HIS A 22 -0.42 9.31 -11.44
C HIS A 22 0.24 8.85 -12.75
N LEU A 23 -0.47 8.06 -13.54
CA LEU A 23 0.10 7.45 -14.76
C LEU A 23 0.12 8.43 -15.96
N MET A 24 -0.73 9.48 -15.98
CA MET A 24 -0.76 10.50 -17.05
C MET A 24 -1.32 11.87 -16.59
N ASN A 25 -0.73 12.97 -17.09
CA ASN A 25 -1.20 14.36 -16.88
C ASN A 25 -2.17 14.89 -17.95
N PHE A 26 -2.40 14.18 -19.06
CA PHE A 26 -2.99 14.79 -20.27
C PHE A 26 -4.28 14.15 -20.83
N SER A 27 -4.64 12.91 -20.49
CA SER A 27 -5.94 12.36 -20.93
C SER A 27 -6.34 11.13 -20.13
N GLY A 28 -7.32 11.33 -19.24
CA GLY A 28 -7.91 10.28 -18.43
C GLY A 28 -7.21 10.16 -17.09
N ASP A 29 -7.91 10.59 -16.06
CA ASP A 29 -7.57 10.55 -14.63
C ASP A 29 -7.41 9.09 -14.15
N LYS A 30 -6.33 8.43 -14.59
CA LYS A 30 -5.98 7.05 -14.28
C LYS A 30 -4.81 7.07 -13.30
N SER A 31 -5.12 6.91 -12.03
CA SER A 31 -4.11 6.63 -11.01
C SER A 31 -3.93 5.11 -10.84
N MET A 32 -2.78 4.75 -10.30
CA MET A 32 -2.45 3.38 -9.95
C MET A 32 -1.62 3.42 -8.68
N HIS A 33 -1.94 2.58 -7.71
CA HIS A 33 -1.10 2.48 -6.52
C HIS A 33 0.05 1.53 -6.79
N VAL A 34 1.27 1.93 -6.43
CA VAL A 34 2.42 1.03 -6.44
C VAL A 34 2.65 0.52 -5.03
N VAL A 35 2.74 -0.79 -4.88
CA VAL A 35 3.14 -1.44 -3.63
C VAL A 35 4.63 -1.70 -3.67
N TYR A 36 5.35 -1.07 -2.76
CA TYR A 36 6.77 -1.26 -2.54
C TYR A 36 7.01 -2.20 -1.36
N LEU A 37 8.09 -2.96 -1.44
CA LEU A 37 8.54 -3.89 -0.44
C LEU A 37 9.98 -3.54 -0.01
N SER A 38 10.23 -3.56 1.30
CA SER A 38 11.55 -3.44 1.90
C SER A 38 11.74 -4.40 3.06
N ILE A 39 12.99 -4.56 3.48
CA ILE A 39 13.41 -5.34 4.63
C ILE A 39 13.67 -4.38 5.80
N GLY A 40 13.11 -4.69 6.96
CA GLY A 40 13.24 -3.87 8.18
C GLY A 40 14.63 -3.87 8.82
N ASN A 41 15.56 -4.71 8.33
CA ASN A 41 16.96 -4.70 8.74
C ASN A 41 17.79 -3.63 8.02
N ILE A 42 17.22 -2.93 7.04
CA ILE A 42 17.86 -1.79 6.39
C ILE A 42 17.69 -0.55 7.28
N PRO A 43 18.74 0.24 7.55
CA PRO A 43 18.61 1.42 8.39
C PRO A 43 17.76 2.50 7.71
N SER A 44 17.01 3.27 8.51
CA SER A 44 16.03 4.24 8.03
C SER A 44 16.60 5.33 7.10
N HIS A 45 17.86 5.72 7.30
CA HIS A 45 18.53 6.68 6.41
C HIS A 45 18.73 6.15 4.99
N THR A 46 18.77 4.82 4.80
CA THR A 46 18.89 4.16 3.51
C THR A 46 17.54 4.10 2.80
N TRP A 47 16.43 3.88 3.52
CA TRP A 47 15.07 3.95 2.93
C TRP A 47 14.73 5.32 2.34
N ARG A 48 15.25 6.40 2.95
CA ARG A 48 14.97 7.78 2.52
C ARG A 48 15.78 8.21 1.30
N LYS A 49 16.77 7.41 0.88
CA LYS A 49 17.58 7.67 -0.31
C LYS A 49 16.95 6.94 -1.50
N VAL A 50 16.37 7.72 -2.41
CA VAL A 50 15.70 7.20 -3.62
C VAL A 50 16.61 6.27 -4.44
N ASN A 51 17.91 6.56 -4.52
CA ASN A 51 18.87 5.79 -5.31
C ASN A 51 19.56 4.64 -4.54
N ALA A 52 19.18 4.38 -3.28
CA ALA A 52 19.84 3.36 -2.48
C ALA A 52 19.33 1.93 -2.73
N GLY A 53 18.34 1.75 -3.63
CA GLY A 53 17.79 0.43 -3.93
C GLY A 53 17.13 -0.25 -2.73
N ALA A 54 16.72 0.53 -1.73
CA ALA A 54 16.18 0.03 -0.46
C ALA A 54 14.73 -0.48 -0.59
N TRP A 55 14.06 -0.16 -1.70
CA TRP A 55 12.69 -0.54 -2.01
C TRP A 55 12.64 -1.26 -3.35
N ILE A 56 11.87 -2.34 -3.43
CA ILE A 56 11.54 -3.01 -4.69
C ILE A 56 10.05 -2.87 -4.97
N VAL A 57 9.68 -2.77 -6.25
CA VAL A 57 8.26 -2.77 -6.66
C VAL A 57 7.74 -4.21 -6.57
N LEU A 58 6.78 -4.43 -5.69
CA LEU A 58 6.15 -5.74 -5.50
C LEU A 58 4.96 -5.91 -6.45
N ALA A 59 4.09 -4.90 -6.52
CA ALA A 59 2.90 -4.95 -7.33
C ALA A 59 2.43 -3.55 -7.73
N ARG A 60 1.58 -3.49 -8.74
CA ARG A 60 0.83 -2.29 -9.10
C ARG A 60 -0.66 -2.60 -9.00
N LEU A 61 -1.40 -1.81 -8.24
CA LEU A 61 -2.82 -1.98 -7.99
C LEU A 61 -3.63 -0.93 -8.76
N PRO A 62 -4.61 -1.34 -9.58
CA PRO A 62 -5.47 -0.38 -10.26
C PRO A 62 -6.35 0.37 -9.25
N THR A 63 -6.51 1.68 -9.43
CA THR A 63 -7.57 2.40 -8.70
C THR A 63 -8.91 2.03 -9.30
N LEU A 64 -9.73 1.32 -8.54
CA LEU A 64 -11.11 1.03 -8.92
C LEU A 64 -11.94 2.30 -8.71
N LYS A 65 -12.48 2.85 -9.79
CA LYS A 65 -13.52 3.87 -9.71
C LYS A 65 -14.83 3.14 -9.44
N PHE A 66 -15.16 2.96 -8.16
CA PHE A 66 -16.51 2.51 -7.81
C PHE A 66 -17.51 3.56 -8.30
N PRO A 67 -18.65 3.15 -8.89
CA PRO A 67 -19.72 4.10 -9.14
C PRO A 67 -20.05 4.74 -7.79
N LYS A 68 -20.12 6.08 -7.76
CA LYS A 68 -20.58 6.78 -6.56
C LYS A 68 -21.91 6.13 -6.16
N THR A 69 -22.00 5.59 -4.95
CA THR A 69 -23.28 5.18 -4.39
C THR A 69 -24.09 6.46 -4.19
N ILE A 70 -24.91 6.79 -5.19
CA ILE A 70 -25.83 7.92 -5.11
C ILE A 70 -26.99 7.42 -4.26
N PHE A 71 -26.96 7.74 -2.97
CA PHE A 71 -28.11 7.54 -2.11
C PHE A 71 -29.13 8.64 -2.40
N GLY A 72 -30.38 8.27 -2.67
CA GLY A 72 -31.44 9.25 -2.96
C GLY A 72 -31.75 10.11 -1.74
N THR A 73 -31.51 9.60 -0.54
CA THR A 73 -31.75 10.27 0.74
C THR A 73 -30.68 9.97 1.79
N LYS A 74 -30.47 10.89 2.74
CA LYS A 74 -29.46 10.74 3.81
C LYS A 74 -29.70 9.51 4.72
N SER A 75 -30.96 9.13 4.95
CA SER A 75 -31.30 7.94 5.74
C SER A 75 -30.90 6.63 5.08
N GLU A 76 -30.87 6.58 3.75
CA GLU A 76 -30.47 5.41 2.97
C GLU A 76 -28.94 5.21 3.00
N ALA A 77 -28.19 6.32 3.07
CA ALA A 77 -26.74 6.29 3.27
C ALA A 77 -26.34 5.79 4.67
N GLU A 78 -27.10 6.17 5.71
CA GLU A 78 -26.84 5.73 7.10
C GLU A 78 -27.13 4.24 7.31
N HIS A 79 -28.06 3.66 6.55
CA HIS A 79 -28.50 2.27 6.72
C HIS A 79 -27.80 1.27 5.78
N MET A 80 -26.62 1.62 5.26
CA MET A 80 -25.92 0.78 4.28
C MET A 80 -25.73 -0.67 4.77
N PRO A 81 -26.19 -1.68 4.01
CA PRO A 81 -26.04 -3.09 4.37
C PRO A 81 -24.58 -3.50 4.18
N GLY A 82 -23.74 -3.25 5.19
CA GLY A 82 -22.30 -3.46 5.10
C GLY A 82 -21.50 -2.78 6.21
N ILE A 83 -22.12 -1.89 6.99
CA ILE A 83 -21.54 -1.51 8.29
C ILE A 83 -21.73 -2.71 9.23
N LEU A 84 -20.66 -3.47 9.43
CA LEU A 84 -20.56 -4.39 10.56
C LEU A 84 -20.52 -3.53 11.83
N LYS A 85 -21.58 -3.62 12.64
CA LYS A 85 -21.63 -3.05 13.99
C LYS A 85 -20.74 -3.83 14.95
#